data_AF-A0A2H0LWB0-F1
#
_entry.id   AF-A0A2H0LWB0-F1
#
_cell.length_a   1.000
_cell.length_b   1.000
_cell.length_c   1.000
_cell.angle_alpha   90.00
_cell.angle_beta   90.00
_cell.angle_gamma   90.00
#
_symmetry.space_group_name_H-M   'P 1'
#
loop_
_entity.id
_entity.type
_entity.pdbx_description
1 polymer ?
#
loop_
_entity_poly.entity_id
_entity_poly.type
_entity_poly.pdbx_seq_one_letter_code
_entity_poly.pdbx_strand_id
1 'polypeptide(L)'
;MVSILITLFLILLLTIIMEIAASALRLTGMNIHAARFQALSALTGTGFTTREAEQIMNHKQRRIIVMILMVVGPMGFIGILASILFSLREKIFLYELAAILVLFFLIVQVFKSKAIGSLFHKLVERQIKKRKYFRKVMLDEV
;
A
#
# COMPACT_ATOMS: atom_id res chain seq x y z
N MET A 1 6.01 17.84 -18.94
CA MET A 1 4.70 17.19 -18.73
C MET A 1 4.69 15.66 -18.56
N VAL A 2 5.01 14.83 -19.58
CA VAL A 2 4.69 13.38 -19.55
C VAL A 2 5.42 12.65 -18.43
N SER A 3 6.70 12.94 -18.25
CA SER A 3 7.52 12.35 -17.19
C SER A 3 6.94 12.66 -15.80
N ILE A 4 6.45 13.88 -15.56
CA ILE A 4 5.85 14.24 -14.26
C ILE A 4 4.54 13.48 -14.01
N LEU A 5 3.71 13.32 -15.03
CA LEU A 5 2.48 12.53 -14.93
C LEU A 5 2.79 11.05 -14.62
N ILE A 6 3.81 10.48 -15.26
CA ILE A 6 4.28 9.11 -14.99
C ILE A 6 4.77 9.01 -13.54
N THR A 7 5.54 9.97 -13.05
CA THR A 7 6.02 10.00 -11.66
C THR A 7 4.86 10.00 -10.67
N LEU A 8 3.88 10.89 -10.85
CA LEU A 8 2.70 10.98 -9.98
C LEU A 8 1.84 9.72 -10.05
N PHE A 9 1.69 9.14 -11.24
CA PHE A 9 1.02 7.86 -11.44
C PHE A 9 1.72 6.72 -10.69
N LEU A 10 3.04 6.60 -10.80
CA LEU A 10 3.82 5.57 -10.10
C LEU A 10 3.72 5.71 -8.58
N ILE A 11 3.80 6.92 -8.05
CA ILE A 11 3.63 7.18 -6.61
C ILE A 11 2.23 6.74 -6.14
N LEU A 12 1.18 7.11 -6.89
CA LEU A 12 -0.18 6.71 -6.59
C LEU A 12 -0.35 5.18 -6.65
N LEU A 13 0.18 4.55 -7.69
CA LEU A 13 0.13 3.10 -7.88
C LEU A 13 0.82 2.36 -6.73
N LEU A 14 2.04 2.75 -6.36
CA LEU A 14 2.77 2.14 -5.25
C LEU A 14 2.02 2.29 -3.92
N THR A 15 1.36 3.44 -3.71
CA THR A 15 0.59 3.63 -2.49
C THR A 15 -0.67 2.77 -2.46
N ILE A 16 -1.35 2.61 -3.59
CA ILE A 16 -2.49 1.69 -3.71
C ILE A 16 -2.02 0.25 -3.42
N ILE A 17 -0.88 -0.16 -3.98
CA ILE A 17 -0.30 -1.48 -3.72
C ILE A 17 -0.01 -1.67 -2.22
N MET A 18 0.58 -0.65 -1.56
CA MET A 18 0.85 -0.67 -0.12
C MET A 18 -0.42 -0.89 0.70
N GLU A 19 -1.48 -0.14 0.42
CA GLU A 19 -2.74 -0.20 1.18
C GLU A 19 -3.51 -1.51 0.94
N ILE A 20 -3.44 -2.06 -0.28
CA ILE A 20 -3.95 -3.40 -0.61
C ILE A 20 -3.20 -4.46 0.21
N ALA A 21 -1.87 -4.39 0.24
CA ALA A 21 -1.05 -5.33 0.99
C ALA A 21 -1.28 -5.22 2.50
N ALA A 22 -1.39 -4.01 3.05
CA ALA A 22 -1.74 -3.77 4.44
C ALA A 22 -3.12 -4.35 4.80
N SER A 23 -4.09 -4.21 3.89
CA SER A 23 -5.42 -4.80 4.05
C SER A 23 -5.37 -6.33 3.98
N ALA A 24 -4.59 -6.92 3.07
CA ALA A 24 -4.38 -8.36 2.97
C ALA A 24 -3.69 -8.93 4.23
N LEU A 25 -2.69 -8.22 4.75
CA LEU A 25 -2.01 -8.54 6.00
C LEU A 25 -2.97 -8.47 7.21
N ARG A 26 -3.85 -7.46 7.27
CA ARG A 26 -4.91 -7.39 8.28
C ARG A 26 -5.84 -8.59 8.24
N LEU A 27 -6.19 -9.10 7.05
CA LEU A 27 -7.04 -10.29 6.90
C LEU A 27 -6.43 -11.56 7.47
N THR A 28 -5.11 -11.60 7.61
CA THR A 28 -4.41 -12.70 8.30
C THR A 28 -4.41 -12.57 9.83
N GLY A 29 -5.14 -11.60 10.40
CA GLY A 29 -5.26 -11.39 11.83
C GLY A 29 -4.32 -10.34 12.42
N MET A 30 -3.65 -9.55 11.59
CA MET A 30 -2.72 -8.51 12.07
C MET A 30 -3.43 -7.19 12.35
N ASN A 31 -2.99 -6.44 13.37
CA ASN A 31 -3.51 -5.10 13.64
C ASN A 31 -3.25 -4.19 12.42
N ILE A 32 -4.23 -3.39 12.01
CA ILE A 32 -4.11 -2.54 10.81
C ILE A 32 -2.95 -1.54 10.87
N HIS A 33 -2.61 -1.02 12.07
CA HIS A 33 -1.48 -0.10 12.23
C HIS A 33 -0.16 -0.82 12.00
N ALA A 34 0.01 -2.01 12.59
CA ALA A 34 1.17 -2.86 12.35
C ALA A 34 1.24 -3.34 10.90
N ALA A 35 0.11 -3.67 10.28
CA ALA A 35 0.04 -4.11 8.90
C ALA A 35 0.43 -3.02 7.90
N ARG A 36 0.01 -1.78 8.13
CA ARG A 36 0.41 -0.62 7.30
C ARG A 36 1.89 -0.29 7.48
N PHE A 37 2.38 -0.29 8.71
CA PHE A 37 3.81 -0.12 8.97
C PHE A 37 4.60 -1.23 8.27
N GLN A 38 4.18 -2.48 8.41
CA GLN A 38 4.84 -3.60 7.78
C GLN A 38 4.80 -3.55 6.25
N ALA A 39 3.66 -3.21 5.65
CA ALA A 39 3.57 -3.04 4.20
C ALA A 39 4.46 -1.90 3.70
N LEU A 40 4.49 -0.78 4.43
CA LEU A 40 5.32 0.37 4.08
C LEU A 40 6.80 0.03 4.15
N SER A 41 7.32 -0.53 5.25
CA SER A 41 8.75 -0.81 5.36
C SER A 41 9.21 -1.93 4.41
N ALA A 42 8.32 -2.85 4.03
CA ALA A 42 8.62 -3.82 2.96
C ALA A 42 8.74 -3.14 1.60
N LEU A 43 7.82 -2.22 1.29
CA LEU A 43 7.80 -1.50 0.03
C LEU A 43 8.95 -0.51 -0.10
N THR A 44 9.37 0.14 0.98
CA THR A 44 10.51 1.07 0.97
C THR A 44 11.86 0.38 1.16
N GLY A 45 11.87 -0.90 1.56
CA GLY A 45 13.08 -1.65 1.86
C GLY A 45 13.77 -1.24 3.17
N THR A 46 13.09 -0.50 4.06
CA THR A 46 13.69 -0.09 5.34
C THR A 46 13.75 -1.21 6.37
N GLY A 47 12.91 -2.24 6.23
CA GLY A 47 12.89 -3.43 7.10
C GLY A 47 12.07 -3.25 8.39
N PHE A 48 12.16 -4.26 9.28
CA PHE A 48 11.40 -4.36 10.53
C PHE A 48 12.27 -4.85 11.69
N THR A 49 11.73 -4.78 12.91
CA THR A 49 12.35 -5.44 14.05
C THR A 49 12.26 -6.97 13.96
N THR A 50 13.16 -7.70 14.64
CA THR A 50 13.19 -9.18 14.61
C THR A 50 11.84 -9.80 14.99
N ARG A 51 11.17 -9.26 16.02
CA ARG A 51 9.87 -9.77 16.47
C ARG A 51 8.77 -9.59 15.42
N GLU A 52 8.77 -8.49 14.67
CA GLU A 52 7.82 -8.27 13.59
C GLU A 52 8.11 -9.19 12.39
N ALA A 53 9.40 -9.39 12.08
CA ALA A 53 9.80 -10.33 11.04
C ALA A 53 9.36 -11.77 11.36
N GLU A 54 9.50 -12.22 12.61
CA GLU A 54 8.99 -13.52 13.06
C GLU A 54 7.47 -13.64 12.85
N GLN A 55 6.70 -12.60 13.18
CA GLN A 55 5.24 -12.57 12.94
C GLN A 55 4.87 -12.70 11.45
N ILE A 56 5.70 -12.21 10.54
CA ILE A 56 5.53 -12.37 9.10
C ILE A 56 5.94 -13.79 8.68
N MET A 57 7.08 -14.27 9.16
CA MET A 57 7.68 -15.54 8.75
C MET A 57 6.87 -16.76 9.19
N ASN A 58 6.20 -16.67 10.35
CA ASN A 58 5.35 -17.73 10.90
C ASN A 58 4.06 -17.98 10.08
N HIS A 59 3.71 -17.11 9.13
CA HIS A 59 2.49 -17.24 8.34
C HIS A 59 2.79 -17.17 6.84
N LYS A 60 2.62 -18.30 6.13
CA LYS A 60 2.98 -18.43 4.70
C LYS A 60 2.43 -17.30 3.82
N GLN A 61 1.17 -16.92 4.02
CA GLN A 61 0.51 -15.86 3.26
C GLN A 61 1.13 -14.47 3.54
N ARG A 62 1.48 -14.15 4.80
CA ARG A 62 2.14 -12.88 5.15
C ARG A 62 3.50 -12.79 4.47
N ARG A 63 4.26 -13.88 4.53
CA ARG A 63 5.56 -14.00 3.87
C ARG A 63 5.47 -13.73 2.36
N ILE A 64 4.49 -14.29 1.66
CA ILE A 64 4.29 -14.06 0.23
C ILE A 64 3.96 -12.58 -0.06
N ILE A 65 3.04 -11.97 0.71
CA ILE A 65 2.68 -10.56 0.54
C ILE A 65 3.91 -9.67 0.70
N VAL A 66 4.69 -9.88 1.76
CA VAL A 66 5.89 -9.09 2.06
C VAL A 66 6.98 -9.30 1.01
N MET A 67 7.22 -10.52 0.55
CA MET A 67 8.19 -10.79 -0.53
C MET A 67 7.83 -10.06 -1.82
N ILE A 68 6.55 -10.00 -2.19
CA ILE A 68 6.10 -9.25 -3.37
C ILE A 68 6.40 -7.76 -3.18
N LEU A 69 6.09 -7.18 -2.03
CA LEU A 69 6.36 -5.77 -1.74
C LEU A 69 7.86 -5.45 -1.80
N MET A 70 8.72 -6.33 -1.28
CA MET A 70 10.17 -6.17 -1.31
C MET A 70 10.76 -6.14 -2.73
N VAL A 71 10.10 -6.78 -3.70
CA VAL A 71 10.52 -6.75 -5.12
C VAL A 71 9.91 -5.54 -5.84
N VAL A 72 8.62 -5.29 -5.65
CA VAL A 72 7.88 -4.20 -6.30
C VAL A 72 8.40 -2.83 -5.88
N GLY A 73 8.77 -2.67 -4.61
CA GLY A 73 9.24 -1.42 -4.03
C GLY A 73 10.43 -0.81 -4.77
N PRO A 74 11.58 -1.50 -4.81
CA PRO A 74 12.75 -1.06 -5.56
C PRO A 74 12.48 -0.85 -7.05
N MET A 75 11.69 -1.72 -7.70
CA MET A 75 11.33 -1.56 -9.11
C MET A 75 10.56 -0.26 -9.38
N GLY A 76 9.57 0.04 -8.53
CA GLY A 76 8.81 1.28 -8.61
C GLY A 76 9.66 2.50 -8.31
N PHE A 77 10.56 2.41 -7.33
CA PHE A 77 11.47 3.50 -6.99
C PHE A 77 12.43 3.84 -8.12
N ILE A 78 12.99 2.84 -8.81
CA ILE A 78 13.81 3.05 -10.01
C ILE A 78 13.01 3.75 -11.11
N GLY A 79 11.76 3.36 -11.33
CA GLY A 79 10.87 4.02 -12.30
C GLY A 79 10.61 5.50 -11.97
N ILE A 80 10.36 5.80 -10.69
CA ILE A 80 10.19 7.17 -10.20
C ILE A 80 11.46 8.00 -10.42
N LEU A 81 12.63 7.46 -10.05
CA LEU A 81 13.91 8.13 -10.23
C LEU A 81 14.20 8.43 -11.70
N ALA A 82 14.02 7.43 -12.58
CA ALA A 82 14.21 7.62 -14.02
C ALA A 82 13.29 8.72 -14.56
N SER A 83 12.01 8.70 -14.16
CA SER A 83 11.03 9.69 -14.59
C SER A 83 11.36 11.11 -14.11
N ILE A 84 11.87 11.26 -12.88
CA ILE A 84 12.36 12.55 -12.39
C ILE A 84 13.54 13.04 -13.24
N LEU A 85 14.52 12.18 -13.54
CA LEU A 85 15.68 12.55 -14.35
C LEU A 85 15.28 12.99 -15.78
N PHE A 86 14.31 12.32 -16.39
CA PHE A 86 13.76 12.74 -17.69
C PHE A 86 13.03 14.07 -17.59
N SER A 87 12.27 14.29 -16.52
CA SER A 87 11.54 15.54 -16.30
C SER A 87 12.45 16.77 -16.23
N LEU A 88 13.70 16.63 -15.78
CA LEU A 88 14.65 17.76 -15.68
C LEU A 88 15.05 18.35 -17.05
N ARG A 89 14.84 17.60 -18.15
CA ARG A 89 15.12 18.05 -19.52
C ARG A 89 13.94 18.78 -20.16
N GLU A 90 12.75 18.69 -19.55
CA GLU A 90 11.53 19.27 -20.09
C GLU A 90 11.37 20.74 -19.64
N LYS A 91 10.95 21.64 -20.54
CA LYS A 91 10.53 23.00 -20.15
C LYS A 91 9.17 22.92 -19.47
N ILE A 92 9.05 23.50 -18.28
CA ILE A 92 7.81 23.52 -17.49
C ILE A 92 7.09 24.84 -17.73
N PHE A 93 5.84 24.77 -18.19
CA PHE A 93 4.97 25.93 -18.35
C PHE A 93 4.05 26.12 -17.13
N LEU A 94 3.49 27.34 -16.96
CA LEU A 94 2.66 27.70 -15.80
C LEU A 94 1.41 26.81 -15.63
N TYR A 95 0.79 26.40 -16.73
CA TYR A 95 -0.37 25.49 -16.71
C TYR A 95 0.02 24.08 -16.24
N GLU A 96 1.26 23.64 -16.50
CA GLU A 96 1.76 22.34 -16.03
C GLU A 96 1.92 22.36 -14.51
N LEU A 97 2.44 23.46 -13.96
CA LEU A 97 2.55 23.64 -12.52
C LEU A 97 1.17 23.62 -11.84
N ALA A 98 0.18 24.30 -12.43
CA ALA A 98 -1.20 24.28 -11.95
C ALA A 98 -1.81 22.87 -12.00
N ALA A 99 -1.61 22.12 -13.09
CA ALA A 99 -2.09 20.75 -13.21
C ALA A 99 -1.46 19.81 -12.17
N ILE A 100 -0.17 19.97 -11.88
CA ILE A 100 0.54 19.20 -10.85
C ILE A 100 -0.04 19.49 -9.46
N LEU A 101 -0.29 20.76 -9.13
CA LEU A 101 -0.88 21.15 -7.84
C LEU A 101 -2.29 20.60 -7.67
N VAL A 102 -3.11 20.64 -8.73
CA VAL A 102 -4.46 20.04 -8.72
C VAL A 102 -4.37 18.53 -8.55
N LEU A 103 -3.48 17.85 -9.27
CA LEU A 103 -3.32 16.40 -9.15
C LEU A 103 -2.81 16.00 -7.77
N PHE A 104 -1.85 16.74 -7.21
CA PHE A 104 -1.36 16.55 -5.84
C PHE A 104 -2.49 16.73 -4.83
N PHE A 105 -3.34 17.76 -4.99
CA PHE A 105 -4.51 17.98 -4.14
C PHE A 105 -5.51 16.82 -4.26
N LEU A 106 -5.78 16.32 -5.47
CA LEU A 106 -6.63 15.14 -5.69
C LEU A 106 -6.06 13.89 -5.02
N ILE A 107 -4.75 13.65 -5.10
CA ILE A 107 -4.07 12.55 -4.41
C ILE A 107 -4.29 12.68 -2.90
N VAL A 108 -4.04 13.86 -2.31
CA VAL A 108 -4.28 14.09 -0.87
C VAL A 108 -5.74 13.85 -0.50
N GLN A 109 -6.70 14.23 -1.34
CA GLN A 109 -8.13 13.98 -1.12
C GLN A 109 -8.46 12.48 -1.13
N VAL A 110 -7.91 11.72 -2.09
CA VAL A 110 -8.08 10.27 -2.15
C VAL A 110 -7.55 9.61 -0.88
N PHE A 111 -6.40 10.06 -0.38
CA PHE A 111 -5.80 9.54 0.86
C PHE A 111 -6.55 9.95 2.13
N LYS A 112 -7.10 11.17 2.16
CA LYS A 112 -7.96 11.63 3.27
C LYS A 112 -9.31 10.93 3.28
N SER A 113 -9.79 10.47 2.12
CA SER A 113 -11.03 9.74 2.06
C SER A 113 -10.85 8.42 2.83
N LYS A 114 -11.58 8.27 3.94
CA LYS A 114 -11.84 6.99 4.61
C LYS A 114 -12.51 5.94 3.67
N ALA A 115 -12.64 6.23 2.37
CA ALA A 115 -13.31 5.43 1.36
C ALA A 115 -12.51 4.16 0.99
N ILE A 116 -11.18 4.23 0.89
CA ILE A 116 -10.38 3.03 0.60
C ILE A 116 -10.42 2.04 1.78
N GLY A 117 -10.40 2.56 3.02
CA GLY A 117 -10.56 1.75 4.23
C GLY A 117 -11.98 1.20 4.44
N SER A 118 -13.03 1.92 3.98
CA SER A 118 -14.44 1.53 4.20
C SER A 118 -15.01 0.63 3.09
N LEU A 119 -14.53 0.75 1.84
CA LEU A 119 -14.94 -0.15 0.74
C LEU A 119 -14.44 -1.58 0.99
N PHE A 120 -13.23 -1.70 1.52
CA PHE A 120 -12.65 -2.99 1.89
C PHE A 120 -13.39 -3.63 3.06
N HIS A 121 -13.85 -2.83 4.04
CA HIS A 121 -14.67 -3.34 5.15
C HIS A 121 -15.92 -4.08 4.65
N LYS A 122 -16.57 -3.60 3.58
CA LYS A 122 -17.76 -4.23 2.98
C LYS A 122 -17.44 -5.47 2.12
N LEU A 123 -16.29 -5.51 1.44
CA LEU A 123 -15.88 -6.67 0.65
C LEU A 123 -15.44 -7.85 1.53
N VAL A 124 -14.77 -7.53 2.64
CA VAL A 124 -14.32 -8.51 3.63
C VAL A 124 -15.50 -9.08 4.42
N GLU A 125 -16.48 -8.26 4.82
CA GLU A 125 -17.67 -8.75 5.53
C GLU A 125 -18.48 -9.75 4.67
N ARG A 126 -18.55 -9.54 3.36
CA ARG A 126 -19.25 -10.46 2.43
C ARG A 126 -18.55 -11.81 2.27
N GLN A 127 -17.23 -11.88 2.41
CA GLN A 127 -16.48 -13.14 2.35
C GLN A 127 -16.45 -13.88 3.70
N ILE A 128 -16.48 -13.16 4.82
CA ILE A 128 -16.50 -13.76 6.16
C ILE A 128 -17.88 -14.36 6.50
N LYS A 129 -18.99 -13.78 6.01
CA LYS A 129 -20.34 -14.37 6.21
C LYS A 129 -20.59 -15.69 5.44
N LYS A 130 -19.72 -16.09 4.51
CA LYS A 130 -19.82 -17.38 3.79
C LYS A 130 -19.06 -18.53 4.44
N ARG A 131 -18.20 -18.29 5.44
CA ARG A 131 -17.57 -19.36 6.24
C ARG A 131 -18.01 -19.28 7.69
N LYS A 132 -19.02 -20.09 8.00
CA LYS A 132 -19.63 -20.38 9.30
C LYS A 132 -18.64 -21.05 10.27
N TYR A 133 -17.48 -20.44 10.56
CA TYR A 133 -16.47 -21.00 11.48
C TYR A 133 -15.86 -19.99 12.47
N PHE A 134 -16.18 -18.69 12.36
CA PHE A 134 -15.55 -17.66 13.20
C PHE A 134 -16.18 -17.47 14.60
N ARG A 135 -17.16 -18.30 15.01
CA ARG A 135 -17.85 -18.18 16.32
C ARG A 135 -17.41 -19.19 17.38
N LYS A 136 -16.52 -20.15 17.09
CA LYS A 136 -16.12 -21.16 18.10
C LYS A 136 -14.76 -20.91 18.77
N VAL A 137 -13.85 -20.16 18.14
CA VAL A 137 -12.49 -19.97 18.68
C VAL A 137 -12.38 -18.79 19.68
N MET A 138 -13.44 -18.01 19.88
CA MET A 138 -13.45 -16.86 20.81
C MET A 138 -14.23 -17.12 22.11
N LEU A 139 -14.72 -18.35 22.34
CA LEU A 139 -15.44 -18.73 23.57
C LEU A 139 -14.88 -19.98 24.27
N ASP A 140 -13.88 -20.64 23.67
CA ASP A 140 -13.27 -21.86 24.23
C ASP A 140 -11.82 -21.62 24.72
N GLU A 141 -11.32 -20.37 24.68
CA GLU A 141 -10.10 -19.96 25.38
C GLU A 141 -10.41 -18.76 26.30
N VAL A 142 -10.97 -19.14 27.47
CA VAL A 142 -11.01 -18.41 28.77
C VAL A 142 -11.94 -17.20 28.88
#